data_AF-A0A934A8L6-F1
#
_entry.id   AF-A0A934A8L6-F1
#
_cell.length_a   1.000
_cell.length_b   1.000
_cell.length_c   1.000
_cell.angle_alpha   90.00
_cell.angle_beta   90.00
_cell.angle_gamma   90.00
#
_symmetry.space_group_name_H-M   'P 1'
#
loop_
_entity.id
_entity.type
_entity.pdbx_description
1 polymer ?
#
loop_
_entity_poly.entity_id
_entity_poly.type
_entity_poly.pdbx_seq_one_letter_code
_entity_poly.pdbx_strand_id
1 'polypeptide(L)' 'MSVRLIAQDLYRIIREVEKLEKELLAAPTQNHEVLKDRLRKAKAERDLMRRSLEGSKDVASA' A
#
# COMPACT_ATOMS: atom_id res chain seq x y z
N MET A 1 -11.73 -9.26 10.63
CA MET A 1 -11.97 -7.84 10.26
C MET A 1 -13.07 -7.80 9.22
N SER A 2 -13.93 -6.77 9.22
CA SER A 2 -14.91 -6.59 8.14
C SER A 2 -14.18 -6.29 6.84
N VAL A 3 -14.61 -6.89 5.72
CA VAL A 3 -14.10 -6.59 4.36
C VAL A 3 -14.10 -5.08 4.07
N ARG A 4 -15.06 -4.35 4.65
CA ARG A 4 -15.15 -2.88 4.53
C ARG A 4 -13.96 -2.16 5.16
N LEU A 5 -13.48 -2.61 6.32
CA LEU A 5 -12.32 -2.02 6.99
C LEU A 5 -11.04 -2.29 6.19
N ILE A 6 -10.87 -3.51 5.69
CA ILE A 6 -9.71 -3.89 4.87
C ILE A 6 -9.69 -3.07 3.56
N ALA A 7 -10.84 -2.83 2.93
CA ALA A 7 -10.93 -1.97 1.75
C ALA A 7 -10.55 -0.51 2.05
N GLN A 8 -10.96 0.02 3.21
CA GLN A 8 -10.61 1.38 3.63
C GLN A 8 -9.12 1.52 3.92
N ASP A 9 -8.52 0.54 4.58
CA ASP A 9 -7.09 0.55 4.88
C ASP A 9 -6.26 0.35 3.61
N LEU A 10 -6.69 -0.52 2.69
CA LEU A 10 -6.08 -0.63 1.37
C LEU A 10 -6.11 0.70 0.61
N TYR A 11 -7.23 1.42 0.65
CA TYR A 11 -7.31 2.74 0.03
C TYR A 11 -6.31 3.72 0.64
N ARG A 12 -6.16 3.75 1.97
CA ARG A 12 -5.18 4.59 2.65
C ARG A 12 -3.75 4.29 2.21
N ILE A 13 -3.37 3.02 2.16
CA ILE A 13 -2.02 2.61 1.76
C ILE A 13 -1.76 2.96 0.28
N ILE A 14 -2.75 2.81 -0.60
CA ILE A 14 -2.63 3.23 -2.01
C ILE A 14 -2.32 4.73 -2.09
N ARG A 15 -3.04 5.56 -1.32
CA ARG A 15 -2.81 7.02 -1.29
C ARG A 15 -1.43 7.38 -0.73
N GLU A 16 -0.94 6.62 0.24
CA GLU A 16 0.41 6.82 0.77
C GLU A 16 1.49 6.47 -0.26
N VAL A 17 1.33 5.36 -0.99
CA VAL A 17 2.22 5.00 -2.11
C VAL A 17 2.25 6.11 -3.16
N GLU A 18 1.09 6.60 -3.60
CA GLU A 18 1.01 7.70 -4.57
C GLU A 18 1.71 8.98 -4.08
N LYS A 19 1.57 9.29 -2.79
CA LYS A 19 2.22 10.45 -2.17
C LYS A 19 3.74 10.29 -2.14
N LEU A 20 4.24 9.12 -1.71
CA LEU A 20 5.66 8.82 -1.64
C LEU A 20 6.31 8.79 -3.03
N GLU A 21 5.60 8.32 -4.06
CA GLU A 21 6.07 8.37 -5.44
C GLU A 21 6.21 9.82 -5.93
N LYS A 22 5.23 10.68 -5.66
CA LYS A 22 5.30 12.11 -6.00
C LYS A 22 6.42 12.82 -5.24
N GLU A 23 6.58 12.53 -3.95
CA GLU A 23 7.67 13.08 -3.14
C GLU A 23 9.03 12.62 -3.66
N LEU A 24 9.17 11.35 -4.05
CA LEU A 24 10.42 10.83 -4.61
C LEU A 24 10.78 11.51 -5.95
N LEU A 25 9.79 11.77 -6.80
CA LEU A 25 9.99 12.49 -8.06
C LEU A 25 10.39 13.96 -7.85
N ALA A 26 9.88 14.61 -6.80
CA ALA A 26 10.13 16.01 -6.50
C ALA A 26 11.34 16.26 -5.57
N ALA A 27 11.79 15.23 -4.84
CA ALA A 27 12.84 15.38 -3.83
C ALA A 27 14.25 15.44 -4.44
N PRO A 28 15.17 16.20 -3.83
CA PRO A 28 16.61 16.10 -4.10
C PRO A 28 17.14 14.69 -3.78
N THR A 29 18.17 14.26 -4.51
CA THR A 29 18.79 12.93 -4.43
C THR A 29 19.20 12.49 -3.02
N GLN A 30 19.54 13.43 -2.15
CA GLN A 30 19.95 13.17 -0.76
C GLN A 30 18.83 12.53 0.09
N ASN A 31 17.56 12.73 -0.26
CA ASN A 31 16.40 12.15 0.43
C ASN A 31 15.81 10.93 -0.30
N HIS A 32 16.36 10.54 -1.45
CA HIS A 32 15.81 9.45 -2.26
C HIS A 32 15.89 8.10 -1.56
N GLU A 33 16.98 7.80 -0.85
CA GLU A 33 17.16 6.55 -0.10
C GLU A 33 16.03 6.33 0.91
N VAL A 34 15.76 7.35 1.74
CA VAL A 34 14.71 7.29 2.77
C VAL A 34 13.32 7.17 2.14
N LEU A 35 13.04 7.94 1.08
CA LEU A 35 11.77 7.88 0.39
C LEU A 35 11.56 6.55 -0.34
N LYS A 36 12.61 5.96 -0.93
CA LYS A 36 12.57 4.64 -1.55
C LYS A 36 12.30 3.53 -0.53
N ASP A 37 12.93 3.58 0.65
CA ASP A 37 12.69 2.59 1.69
C ASP A 37 11.24 2.65 2.22
N ARG A 38 10.74 3.87 2.46
CA ARG A 38 9.33 4.09 2.85
C ARG A 38 8.37 3.60 1.77
N LEU A 39 8.65 3.92 0.50
CA LEU A 39 7.85 3.47 -0.64
C LEU A 39 7.83 1.95 -0.76
N ARG A 40 8.99 1.29 -0.56
CA ARG A 40 9.09 -0.17 -0.59
C ARG A 40 8.22 -0.81 0.49
N LYS A 41 8.26 -0.29 1.72
CA LYS A 41 7.44 -0.78 2.84
C LYS A 41 5.95 -0.60 2.56
N ALA A 42 5.52 0.57 2.13
CA ALA A 42 4.12 0.86 1.80
C ALA A 42 3.61 -0.04 0.65
N LYS A 43 4.43 -0.30 -0.37
CA LYS A 43 4.09 -1.24 -1.46
C LYS A 43 3.91 -2.67 -0.95
N ALA A 44 4.79 -3.14 -0.07
CA ALA A 44 4.68 -4.48 0.53
C ALA A 44 3.42 -4.64 1.38
N GLU A 45 3.06 -3.61 2.16
CA GLU A 45 1.84 -3.60 2.96
C GLU A 45 0.57 -3.61 2.10
N ARG A 46 0.57 -2.81 1.02
CA ARG A 46 -0.49 -2.81 0.00
C ARG A 46 -0.68 -4.20 -0.60
N ASP A 47 0.41 -4.88 -0.94
CA ASP A 47 0.38 -6.22 -1.54
C ASP A 47 -0.14 -7.27 -0.55
N LEU A 48 0.23 -7.16 0.73
CA LEU A 48 -0.31 -8.02 1.79
C LEU A 48 -1.82 -7.83 1.97
N MET A 49 -2.31 -6.59 2.00
CA MET A 49 -3.74 -6.30 2.11
C MET A 49 -4.54 -6.75 0.89
N ARG A 50 -3.98 -6.60 -0.32
CA ARG A 50 -4.59 -7.15 -1.54
C ARG A 50 -4.75 -8.66 -1.47
N ARG A 51 -3.69 -9.38 -1.10
CA ARG A 51 -3.74 -10.84 -0.92
C ARG A 51 -4.74 -11.25 0.15
N SER A 52 -4.84 -10.50 1.23
CA SER A 52 -5.82 -10.76 2.30
C SER A 52 -7.26 -10.59 1.82
N LEU A 53 -7.52 -9.58 0.96
CA LEU A 53 -8.83 -9.40 0.31
C LEU A 53 -9.14 -10.51 -0.70
N GLU A 54 -8.15 -10.89 -1.52
CA GLU A 54 -8.31 -11.96 -2.52
C GLU A 54 -8.54 -13.32 -1.85
N GLY A 55 -7.72 -13.69 -0.86
CA GLY A 55 -7.91 -14.91 -0.09
C GLY A 55 -9.22 -14.94 0.72
N SER A 56 -9.76 -13.77 1.10
CA SER A 56 -11.09 -13.68 1.73
C SER A 56 -12.25 -13.83 0.74
N LYS A 57 -12.03 -13.54 -0.56
CA LYS A 57 -13.06 -13.71 -1.61
C LYS A 57 -13.28 -15.17 -1.98
N ASP A 58 -12.24 -16.00 -1.91
CA ASP A 58 -12.34 -17.44 -2.19
C ASP A 58 -13.19 -18.17 -1.13
N VAL A 59 -13.12 -17.78 0.14
CA VAL A 59 -13.92 -18.40 1.23
C VAL A 59 -15.39 -17.95 1.21
N ALA A 60 -15.69 -16.79 0.61
CA ALA A 60 -17.06 -16.29 0.49
C ALA A 60 -17.80 -16.79 -0.76
N SER A 61 -17.10 -17.52 -1.65
CA SER A 61 -17.64 -18.04 -2.92
C SER A 61 -17.69 -19.57 -2.97
N ALA A 62 -17.44 -20.25 -1.84
CA ALA A 62 -17.54 -21.70 -1.65
C ALA A 62 -18.69 -22.01 -0.66
#